data_AF-A0A925J426-F1
#
_entry.id   AF-A0A925J426-F1
#
_cell.length_a   1.000
_cell.length_b   1.000
_cell.length_c   1.000
_cell.angle_alpha   90.00
_cell.angle_beta   90.00
_cell.angle_gamma   90.00
#
_symmetry.space_group_name_H-M   'P 1'
#
loop_
_entity.id
_entity.type
_entity.pdbx_description
1 polymer ?
#
loop_
_entity_poly.entity_id
_entity_poly.type
_entity_poly.pdbx_seq_one_letter_code
_entity_poly.pdbx_strand_id
1 'polypeptide(L)'
;MSITARASSTHANAARFAIIAAMGVLVLLALLHPLSPEFAPSWRMVSEYATGAWSWVLSLMFVSWAVSTWALAAALRPFAGSGVAKAGLVVLIIAGVGEA
;
A
#
# COMPACT_ATOMS: atom_id res chain seq x y z
N MET A 1 -1.09 33.18 -10.42
CA MET A 1 -1.95 31.97 -10.31
C MET A 1 -1.30 31.05 -9.29
N SER A 2 -1.74 31.13 -8.03
CA SER A 2 -1.05 30.54 -6.86
C SER A 2 -1.30 29.04 -6.73
N ILE A 3 -0.25 28.24 -6.86
CA ILE A 3 -0.26 26.78 -6.67
C ILE A 3 -0.52 26.37 -5.20
N THR A 4 -0.50 27.31 -4.26
CA THR A 4 -0.55 27.06 -2.81
C THR A 4 -1.94 26.81 -2.21
N ALA A 5 -3.03 26.92 -2.98
CA ALA A 5 -4.39 26.97 -2.41
C ALA A 5 -5.19 25.65 -2.35
N ARG A 6 -4.63 24.47 -2.65
CA ARG A 6 -5.46 23.26 -2.88
C ARG A 6 -5.09 21.95 -2.17
N ALA A 7 -4.16 21.95 -1.24
CA ALA A 7 -4.01 20.81 -0.34
C ALA A 7 -4.78 21.10 0.96
N SER A 8 -6.05 20.69 1.02
CA SER A 8 -6.76 20.65 2.30
C SER A 8 -5.99 19.73 3.27
N SER A 9 -6.06 20.02 4.58
CA SER A 9 -5.40 19.21 5.62
C SER A 9 -5.73 17.71 5.50
N THR A 10 -6.92 17.38 5.01
CA THR A 10 -7.37 16.01 4.73
C THR A 10 -6.50 15.28 3.71
N HIS A 11 -6.14 15.91 2.58
CA HIS A 11 -5.31 15.26 1.55
C HIS A 11 -3.86 15.09 2.02
N ALA A 12 -3.34 16.05 2.77
CA ALA A 12 -2.02 15.95 3.40
C ALA A 12 -1.96 14.82 4.43
N ASN A 13 -3.02 14.66 5.24
CA ASN A 13 -3.14 13.56 6.20
C ASN A 13 -3.26 12.21 5.49
N ALA A 14 -4.04 12.12 4.41
CA ALA A 14 -4.15 10.90 3.60
C ALA A 14 -2.80 10.50 2.99
N ALA A 15 -2.01 11.46 2.49
CA ALA A 15 -0.68 11.19 1.97
C ALA A 15 0.28 10.67 3.05
N ARG A 16 0.30 11.29 4.23
CA ARG A 16 1.09 10.81 5.37
C ARG A 16 0.68 9.42 5.80
N PHE A 17 -0.62 9.16 5.85
CA PHE A 17 -1.15 7.85 6.21
C PHE A 17 -0.75 6.78 5.19
N ALA A 18 -0.81 7.09 3.88
CA ALA A 18 -0.32 6.19 2.83
C ALA A 18 1.16 5.85 3.03
N ILE A 19 2.01 6.85 3.33
CA ILE A 19 3.44 6.63 3.59
C ILE A 19 3.66 5.73 4.82
N ILE A 20 2.96 6.00 5.93
CA ILE A 20 3.08 5.20 7.15
C ILE A 20 2.62 3.75 6.91
N ALA A 21 1.50 3.56 6.20
CA ALA A 21 1.01 2.23 5.86
C ALA A 21 1.99 1.49 4.94
N ALA A 22 2.57 2.16 3.93
CA ALA A 22 3.62 1.60 3.08
C ALA A 22 4.88 1.20 3.87
N MET A 23 5.31 2.02 4.84
CA MET A 23 6.39 1.64 5.75
C MET A 23 6.01 0.39 6.57
N GLY A 24 4.76 0.30 7.01
CA GLY A 24 4.21 -0.90 7.67
C GLY A 24 4.36 -2.16 6.82
N VAL A 25 4.06 -2.08 5.51
CA VAL A 25 4.27 -3.19 4.56
C VAL A 25 5.73 -3.64 4.56
N LEU A 26 6.69 -2.72 4.46
CA LEU A 26 8.12 -3.05 4.46
C LEU A 26 8.56 -3.69 5.78
N VAL A 27 8.06 -3.20 6.91
CA VAL A 27 8.37 -3.75 8.23
C VAL A 27 7.80 -5.16 8.38
N LEU A 28 6.54 -5.38 7.98
CA LEU A 28 5.90 -6.70 8.03
C LEU A 28 6.61 -7.70 7.12
N LEU A 29 6.98 -7.27 5.91
CA LEU A 29 7.78 -8.09 5.00
C LEU A 29 9.16 -8.42 5.61
N ALA A 30 9.84 -7.44 6.22
CA ALA A 30 11.10 -7.67 6.90
C ALA A 30 10.96 -8.64 8.09
N LEU A 31 9.84 -8.59 8.83
CA LEU A 31 9.54 -9.49 9.95
C LEU A 31 9.25 -10.92 9.51
N LEU A 32 8.72 -11.15 8.32
CA LEU A 32 8.48 -12.50 7.80
C LEU A 32 9.78 -13.30 7.62
N HIS A 33 10.89 -12.64 7.26
CA HIS A 33 12.17 -13.30 7.02
C HIS A 33 12.77 -14.00 8.26
N PRO A 34 12.84 -13.38 9.45
CA PRO A 34 13.30 -14.06 10.66
C PRO A 34 12.24 -14.96 11.30
N LEU A 35 10.94 -14.71 11.08
CA LEU A 35 9.85 -15.52 11.66
C LEU A 35 9.67 -16.85 10.95
N SER A 36 9.96 -16.88 9.64
CA SER A 36 9.94 -18.08 8.83
C SER A 36 11.30 -18.31 8.14
N PRO A 37 12.35 -18.62 8.91
CA PRO A 37 13.69 -18.87 8.36
C PRO A 37 13.75 -20.10 7.44
N GLU A 38 12.70 -20.94 7.45
CA GLU A 38 12.51 -22.04 6.51
C GLU A 38 12.41 -21.58 5.04
N PHE A 39 12.01 -20.33 4.78
CA PHE A 39 11.89 -19.77 3.44
C PHE A 39 13.11 -18.87 3.15
N ALA A 40 14.03 -19.34 2.29
CA ALA A 40 15.19 -18.56 1.89
C ALA A 40 14.77 -17.30 1.07
N PRO A 41 15.17 -16.06 1.47
CA PRO A 41 14.66 -14.80 0.90
C PRO A 41 14.85 -14.61 -0.60
N SER A 42 15.90 -15.22 -1.17
CA SER A 42 16.42 -14.87 -2.49
C SER A 42 15.78 -15.61 -3.66
N TRP A 43 14.99 -16.66 -3.41
CA TRP A 43 14.53 -17.57 -4.48
C TRP A 43 13.10 -18.09 -4.32
N ARG A 44 12.35 -17.59 -3.33
CA ARG A 44 11.02 -18.11 -2.96
C ARG A 44 9.96 -17.04 -3.14
N MET A 45 8.80 -17.42 -3.65
CA MET A 45 7.71 -16.48 -3.92
C MET A 45 7.09 -16.03 -2.58
N VAL A 46 6.75 -14.75 -2.44
CA VAL A 46 6.17 -14.21 -1.19
C VAL A 46 4.87 -14.92 -0.77
N SER A 47 4.15 -15.50 -1.73
CA SER A 47 2.96 -16.32 -1.47
C SER A 47 3.25 -17.60 -0.68
N GLU A 48 4.48 -18.10 -0.67
CA GLU A 48 4.84 -19.33 0.07
C GLU A 48 4.74 -19.14 1.59
N TYR A 49 4.89 -17.90 2.07
CA TYR A 49 4.67 -17.56 3.49
C TYR A 49 3.21 -17.79 3.92
N ALA A 50 2.26 -17.96 3.00
CA ALA A 50 0.88 -18.28 3.32
C ALA A 50 0.71 -19.68 3.93
N THR A 51 1.66 -20.59 3.70
CA THR A 51 1.66 -21.95 4.27
C THR A 51 2.37 -22.04 5.62
N GLY A 52 3.09 -20.99 6.02
CA GLY A 52 3.80 -20.94 7.30
C GLY A 52 2.89 -20.68 8.51
N ALA A 53 3.44 -20.88 9.71
CA ALA A 53 2.76 -20.57 10.97
C ALA A 53 2.40 -19.07 11.13
N TRP A 54 3.05 -18.21 10.35
CA TRP A 54 2.89 -16.75 10.38
C TRP A 54 2.11 -16.20 9.18
N SER A 55 1.26 -17.01 8.55
CA SER A 55 0.42 -16.61 7.41
C SER A 55 -0.44 -15.37 7.71
N TRP A 56 -0.86 -15.17 8.96
CA TRP A 56 -1.59 -13.96 9.37
C TRP A 56 -0.75 -12.68 9.29
N VAL A 57 0.57 -12.74 9.47
CA VAL A 57 1.50 -11.61 9.29
C VAL A 57 1.56 -11.22 7.82
N LEU A 58 1.56 -12.22 6.93
CA LEU A 58 1.46 -12.01 5.50
C LEU A 58 0.11 -11.37 5.12
N SER A 59 -1.01 -11.84 5.68
CA SER A 59 -2.31 -11.20 5.48
C SER A 59 -2.32 -9.74 5.96
N LEU A 60 -1.71 -9.44 7.11
CA LEU A 60 -1.61 -8.08 7.62
C LEU A 60 -0.75 -7.17 6.71
N MET A 61 0.29 -7.74 6.09
CA MET A 61 1.12 -7.04 5.10
C MET A 61 0.26 -6.62 3.90
N PHE A 62 -0.51 -7.55 3.36
CA PHE A 62 -1.41 -7.32 2.22
C PHE A 62 -2.50 -6.28 2.55
N VAL A 63 -3.17 -6.41 3.70
CA VAL A 63 -4.15 -5.41 4.16
C VAL A 63 -3.52 -4.03 4.33
N SER A 64 -2.32 -3.95 4.91
CA SER A 64 -1.59 -2.68 5.05
C SER A 64 -1.26 -2.05 3.69
N TRP A 65 -0.97 -2.90 2.70
CA TRP A 65 -0.74 -2.48 1.33
C TRP A 65 -2.01 -1.91 0.70
N ALA A 66 -3.14 -2.64 0.77
CA ALA A 66 -4.42 -2.17 0.25
C ALA A 66 -4.83 -0.81 0.85
N VAL A 67 -4.66 -0.66 2.17
CA VAL A 67 -4.96 0.58 2.89
C VAL A 67 -4.05 1.73 2.42
N SER A 68 -2.75 1.47 2.22
CA SER A 68 -1.81 2.43 1.65
C SER A 68 -2.25 2.90 0.26
N THR A 69 -2.60 1.94 -0.60
CA THR A 69 -3.02 2.18 -1.99
C THR A 69 -4.30 3.03 -2.05
N TRP A 70 -5.30 2.74 -1.23
CA TRP A 70 -6.52 3.55 -1.16
C TRP A 70 -6.30 4.93 -0.54
N ALA A 71 -5.45 5.04 0.47
CA ALA A 71 -5.07 6.33 1.06
C ALA A 71 -4.33 7.21 0.04
N LEU A 72 -3.45 6.62 -0.77
CA LEU A 72 -2.78 7.29 -1.88
C LEU A 72 -3.79 7.75 -2.94
N ALA A 73 -4.76 6.90 -3.31
CA ALA A 73 -5.84 7.28 -4.22
C ALA A 73 -6.63 8.49 -3.69
N ALA A 74 -6.96 8.51 -2.39
CA ALA A 74 -7.64 9.63 -1.74
C ALA A 74 -6.79 10.92 -1.72
N ALA A 75 -5.47 10.79 -1.54
CA ALA A 75 -4.54 11.92 -1.59
C ALA A 75 -4.39 12.50 -3.01
N LEU A 76 -4.44 11.65 -4.04
CA LEU A 76 -4.27 12.04 -5.44
C LEU A 76 -5.56 12.55 -6.12
N ARG A 77 -6.74 12.27 -5.55
CA ARG A 77 -8.05 12.72 -6.07
C ARG A 77 -8.10 14.19 -6.52
N PRO A 78 -7.60 15.18 -5.77
CA PRO A 78 -7.65 16.60 -6.16
C PRO A 78 -6.83 16.94 -7.40
N PHE A 79 -5.85 16.10 -7.74
CA PHE A 79 -4.90 16.31 -8.82
C PHE A 79 -5.34 15.60 -10.12
N ALA A 80 -6.44 14.84 -10.11
CA ALA A 80 -6.96 14.10 -11.26
C ALA A 80 -7.74 14.97 -12.26
N GLY A 81 -7.07 16.00 -12.79
CA GLY A 81 -7.64 16.92 -13.78
C GLY A 81 -7.75 16.35 -15.20
N SER A 82 -6.92 15.36 -15.55
CA SER A 82 -6.89 14.74 -16.88
C SER A 82 -7.60 13.38 -16.91
N GLY A 83 -8.06 12.96 -18.10
CA GLY A 83 -8.67 11.64 -18.29
C GLY A 83 -7.71 10.49 -17.91
N VAL A 84 -6.42 10.64 -18.22
CA VAL A 84 -5.37 9.69 -17.83
C VAL A 84 -5.21 9.61 -16.32
N ALA A 85 -5.22 10.74 -15.60
CA ALA A 85 -5.10 10.73 -14.14
C ALA A 85 -6.31 10.07 -13.47
N LYS A 86 -7.52 10.23 -14.03
CA LYS A 86 -8.71 9.52 -13.56
C LYS A 86 -8.63 8.02 -13.80
N ALA A 87 -8.18 7.60 -15.00
CA ALA A 87 -7.95 6.18 -15.29
C ALA A 87 -6.92 5.57 -14.32
N GLY A 88 -5.82 6.28 -14.07
CA GLY A 88 -4.82 5.88 -13.08
C GLY A 88 -5.39 5.71 -11.67
N LEU A 89 -6.28 6.62 -11.23
CA LEU A 89 -6.97 6.49 -9.95
C LEU A 89 -7.89 5.27 -9.89
N VAL A 90 -8.60 4.95 -10.98
CA VAL A 90 -9.46 3.75 -11.05
C VAL A 90 -8.61 2.50 -10.94
N VAL A 91 -7.51 2.42 -11.68
CA VAL A 91 -6.56 1.31 -11.61
C VAL A 91 -6.00 1.18 -10.19
N LEU A 92 -5.66 2.28 -9.54
CA LEU A 92 -5.14 2.28 -8.17
C LEU A 92 -6.19 1.75 -7.17
N ILE A 93 -7.45 2.15 -7.30
CA ILE A 93 -8.54 1.64 -6.45
C ILE A 93 -8.73 0.14 -6.66
N ILE A 94 -8.72 -0.32 -7.91
CA ILE A 94 -8.84 -1.76 -8.26
C ILE A 94 -7.65 -2.55 -7.72
N ALA A 95 -6.43 -2.01 -7.80
CA ALA A 95 -5.22 -2.65 -7.27
C ALA A 95 -5.37 -2.94 -5.76
N GLY A 96 -5.86 -1.97 -4.98
CA GLY A 96 -6.10 -2.15 -3.55
C GLY A 96 -7.13 -3.24 -3.23
N VAL A 97 -8.06 -3.57 -4.14
CA VAL A 97 -8.98 -4.72 -3.97
C VAL A 97 -8.26 -6.05 -4.17
N GLY A 98 -7.27 -6.12 -5.05
CA GLY A 98 -6.44 -7.34 -5.22
C GLY A 98 -5.41 -7.53 -4.10
N GLU A 99 -5.11 -6.47 -3.35
CA GLU A 99 -4.19 -6.47 -2.21
C GLU A 99 -4.89 -6.83 -0.88
N ALA A 100 -6.22 -6.86 -0.82
CA ALA A 100 -6.99 -7.15 0.41
C ALA A 100 -7.63 -8.55 0.38
#